data_AF-A0A8H6VQF4-F1
#
_entry.id   AF-A0A8H6VQF4-F1
#
_cell.length_a   1.000
_cell.length_b   1.000
_cell.length_c   1.000
_cell.angle_alpha   90.00
_cell.angle_beta   90.00
_cell.angle_gamma   90.00
#
_symmetry.space_group_name_H-M   'P 1'
#
loop_
_entity.id
_entity.type
_entity.pdbx_description
1 polymer ?
#
loop_
_entity_poly.entity_id
_entity_poly.type
_entity_poly.pdbx_seq_one_letter_code
_entity_poly.pdbx_strand_id
1 'polypeptide(L)'
;MPVAAELDILKVGNEPGMIGGLLQIIGADSIDISTRQSCSVWLKNRVHGTYSIDPATRRPNQPSITEPDREALRANILPLLAASPSRSITVQLANSLKDIVAHDLPNARWPGLIDAIKQLLVSGDIRHVQAGCVASLEVVRAFRFRQKADVLPPWWPSCFQLSSELRHR
;
A
#
# COMPACT_ATOMS: atom_id res chain seq x y z
N MET A 1 10.16 29.60 -2.68
CA MET A 1 11.02 28.57 -2.05
C MET A 1 10.41 27.17 -1.86
N PRO A 2 9.10 26.86 -2.01
CA PRO A 2 8.63 25.46 -1.86
C PRO A 2 9.01 24.55 -3.04
N VAL A 3 9.19 25.13 -4.25
CA VAL A 3 9.43 24.39 -5.49
C VAL A 3 10.81 23.72 -5.55
N ALA A 4 11.83 24.28 -4.89
CA ALA A 4 13.17 23.71 -4.88
C ALA A 4 13.25 22.45 -4.00
N ALA A 5 12.65 22.51 -2.79
CA ALA A 5 12.57 21.36 -1.90
C ALA A 5 11.75 20.21 -2.51
N GLU A 6 10.67 20.52 -3.22
CA GLU A 6 9.88 19.50 -3.92
C GLU A 6 10.68 18.83 -5.05
N LEU A 7 11.44 19.61 -5.83
CA LEU A 7 12.29 19.09 -6.90
C LEU A 7 13.41 18.19 -6.35
N ASP A 8 14.00 18.54 -5.22
CA ASP A 8 15.05 17.75 -4.59
C ASP A 8 14.49 16.45 -3.98
N ILE A 9 13.29 16.50 -3.38
CA ILE A 9 12.58 15.30 -2.90
C ILE A 9 12.24 14.36 -4.06
N LEU A 10 11.94 14.88 -5.26
CA LEU A 10 11.67 14.05 -6.44
C LEU A 10 12.94 13.37 -6.98
N LYS A 11 14.08 14.06 -6.95
CA LYS A 11 15.38 13.49 -7.36
C LYS A 11 15.84 12.41 -6.39
N VAL A 12 15.82 12.71 -5.09
CA VAL A 12 16.21 11.76 -4.03
C VAL A 12 15.17 10.64 -3.86
N GLY A 13 13.90 10.91 -4.18
CA GLY A 13 12.80 9.95 -4.09
C GLY A 13 12.93 8.72 -4.98
N ASN A 14 13.84 8.74 -5.95
CA ASN A 14 14.15 7.62 -6.84
C ASN A 14 15.42 6.86 -6.46
N GLU A 15 16.18 7.32 -5.48
CA GLU A 15 17.37 6.62 -5.03
C GLU A 15 17.00 5.34 -4.24
N PRO A 16 17.70 4.23 -4.48
CA PRO A 16 17.51 3.00 -3.71
C PRO A 16 17.81 3.25 -2.23
N GLY A 17 16.97 2.73 -1.34
CA GLY A 17 17.13 2.91 0.11
C GLY A 17 16.43 4.15 0.69
N MET A 18 15.85 5.01 -0.14
CA MET A 18 15.02 6.14 0.33
C MET A 18 13.83 5.66 1.18
N ILE A 19 13.19 4.56 0.77
CA ILE A 19 12.06 3.98 1.51
C ILE A 19 12.54 3.46 2.87
N GLY A 20 13.68 2.76 2.91
CA GLY A 20 14.31 2.34 4.16
C GLY A 20 14.54 3.52 5.12
N GLY A 21 15.14 4.62 4.63
CA GLY A 21 15.37 5.83 5.43
C GLY A 21 14.08 6.47 5.95
N LEU A 22 13.03 6.55 5.12
CA LEU A 22 11.74 7.07 5.55
C LEU A 22 11.06 6.21 6.60
N LEU A 23 11.16 4.88 6.50
CA LEU A 23 10.64 3.97 7.52
C LEU A 23 11.32 4.21 8.88
N GLN A 24 12.63 4.45 8.88
CA GLN A 24 13.37 4.83 10.10
C GLN A 24 12.89 6.17 10.65
N ILE A 25 12.69 7.18 9.80
CA ILE A 25 12.17 8.49 10.23
C ILE A 25 10.78 8.37 10.84
N ILE A 26 9.88 7.59 10.24
CA ILE A 26 8.52 7.38 10.75
C ILE A 26 8.55 6.65 12.10
N GLY A 27 9.47 5.71 12.29
CA GLY A 27 9.64 4.96 13.53
C GLY A 27 10.41 5.70 14.63
N ALA A 28 11.13 6.78 14.31
CA ALA A 28 11.96 7.49 15.27
C ALA A 28 11.13 8.39 16.20
N ASP A 29 11.19 8.13 17.51
CA ASP A 29 10.50 8.92 18.53
C ASP A 29 11.16 10.27 18.82
N SER A 30 12.41 10.46 18.40
CA SER A 30 13.12 11.74 18.50
C SER A 30 12.67 12.77 17.47
N ILE A 31 11.92 12.36 16.45
CA ILE A 31 11.46 13.22 15.35
C ILE A 31 10.05 13.72 15.65
N ASP A 32 9.78 14.98 15.33
CA ASP A 32 8.48 15.59 15.54
C ASP A 32 7.37 14.88 14.76
N ILE A 33 6.16 14.87 15.34
CA ILE A 33 5.01 14.15 14.79
C ILE A 33 4.62 14.68 13.41
N SER A 34 4.86 15.97 13.11
CA SER A 34 4.47 16.59 11.83
C SER A 34 5.36 16.13 10.67
N THR A 35 6.66 15.97 10.93
CA THR A 35 7.62 15.38 9.98
C THR A 35 7.32 13.91 9.77
N ARG A 36 7.09 13.14 10.85
CA ARG A 36 6.70 11.72 10.76
C ARG A 36 5.42 11.55 9.93
N GLN A 37 4.42 12.41 10.14
CA GLN A 37 3.19 12.42 9.36
C GLN A 37 3.46 12.73 7.89
N SER A 38 4.25 13.75 7.58
CA SER A 38 4.62 14.12 6.20
C SER A 38 5.33 12.96 5.47
N CYS A 39 6.28 12.30 6.14
CA CYS A 39 6.94 11.10 5.63
C CYS A 39 5.95 9.95 5.38
N SER A 40 5.00 9.73 6.27
CA SER A 40 3.98 8.67 6.11
C SER A 40 3.04 8.95 4.92
N VAL A 41 2.70 10.22 4.66
CA VAL A 41 1.90 10.63 3.50
C VAL A 41 2.68 10.42 2.21
N TRP A 42 3.95 10.81 2.18
CA TRP A 42 4.83 10.57 1.02
C TRP A 42 4.95 9.07 0.74
N LEU A 43 5.18 8.27 1.78
CA LEU A 43 5.31 6.81 1.68
C LEU A 43 4.06 6.19 1.05
N LYS A 44 2.87 6.56 1.55
CA LYS A 44 1.60 6.10 1.00
C LYS A 44 1.49 6.44 -0.49
N ASN A 45 1.74 7.70 -0.86
CA ASN A 45 1.61 8.13 -2.26
C ASN A 45 2.58 7.38 -3.17
N ARG A 46 3.81 7.13 -2.68
CA ARG A 46 4.82 6.36 -3.39
C ARG A 46 4.39 4.91 -3.59
N VAL A 47 3.94 4.23 -2.54
CA VAL A 47 3.43 2.84 -2.61
C VAL A 47 2.22 2.77 -3.54
N HIS A 48 1.23 3.64 -3.37
CA HIS A 48 0.03 3.64 -4.19
C HIS A 48 0.31 3.76 -5.70
N GLY A 49 1.20 4.69 -6.07
CA GLY A 49 1.55 4.90 -7.48
C GLY A 49 2.44 3.80 -8.05
N THR A 50 3.35 3.25 -7.23
CA THR A 50 4.60 2.64 -7.73
C THR A 50 4.79 1.18 -7.33
N TYR A 51 3.90 0.66 -6.48
CA TYR A 51 3.98 -0.73 -6.03
C TYR A 51 3.52 -1.73 -7.11
N SER A 52 2.74 -1.28 -8.10
CA SER A 52 2.23 -2.14 -9.18
C SER A 52 3.38 -2.77 -9.99
N ILE A 53 3.28 -4.08 -10.14
CA ILE A 53 4.28 -4.95 -10.76
C ILE A 53 4.05 -5.08 -12.26
N ASP A 54 2.86 -4.75 -12.76
CA ASP A 54 2.48 -5.04 -14.14
C ASP A 54 3.21 -4.08 -15.13
N PRO A 55 4.15 -4.60 -15.94
CA PRO A 55 4.88 -3.79 -16.91
C PRO A 55 3.97 -3.30 -18.05
N ALA A 56 2.81 -3.94 -18.28
CA ALA A 56 1.89 -3.57 -19.35
C ALA A 56 1.06 -2.31 -19.04
N THR A 57 0.82 -2.03 -17.76
CA THR A 57 0.09 -0.82 -17.30
C THR A 57 1.03 0.28 -16.81
N ARG A 58 2.35 0.03 -16.83
CA ARG A 58 3.35 0.99 -16.36
C ARG A 58 3.57 2.09 -17.39
N ARG A 59 3.57 3.35 -16.94
CA ARG A 59 4.05 4.47 -17.77
C ARG A 59 5.54 4.30 -18.05
N PRO A 60 6.03 4.55 -19.27
CA PRO A 60 7.41 4.26 -19.69
C PRO A 60 8.51 4.86 -18.81
N ASN A 61 8.23 5.95 -18.08
CA ASN A 61 9.17 6.63 -17.18
C ASN A 61 8.83 6.48 -15.69
N GLN A 62 7.99 5.52 -15.31
CA GLN A 62 7.64 5.34 -13.92
C GLN A 62 8.71 4.51 -13.18
N PRO A 63 9.48 5.12 -12.25
CA PRO A 63 10.46 4.40 -11.44
C PRO A 63 9.72 3.32 -10.67
N SER A 64 10.26 2.11 -10.50
CA SER A 64 9.65 1.10 -9.61
C SER A 64 10.31 1.07 -8.26
N ILE A 65 9.54 0.64 -7.26
CA ILE A 65 10.13 0.25 -5.97
C ILE A 65 11.00 -0.99 -6.20
N THR A 66 12.27 -0.87 -5.81
CA THR A 66 13.28 -1.93 -5.88
C THR A 66 12.91 -3.08 -4.94
N GLU A 67 13.37 -4.31 -5.22
CA GLU A 67 13.10 -5.45 -4.34
C GLU A 67 13.58 -5.25 -2.88
N PRO A 68 14.78 -4.69 -2.58
CA PRO A 68 15.19 -4.46 -1.20
C PRO A 68 14.28 -3.46 -0.46
N ASP A 69 13.76 -2.44 -1.15
CA ASP A 69 12.80 -1.53 -0.54
C ASP A 69 11.44 -2.22 -0.26
N ARG A 70 11.04 -3.20 -1.09
CA ARG A 70 9.84 -4.02 -0.83
C ARG A 70 10.04 -4.93 0.37
N GLU A 71 11.22 -5.52 0.54
CA GLU A 71 11.58 -6.27 1.74
C GLU A 71 11.55 -5.38 2.99
N ALA A 72 12.14 -4.18 2.91
CA ALA A 72 12.10 -3.21 4.01
C ALA A 72 10.66 -2.81 4.39
N LEU A 73 9.78 -2.59 3.40
CA LEU A 73 8.36 -2.33 3.63
C LEU A 73 7.69 -3.49 4.38
N ARG A 74 7.87 -4.72 3.90
CA ARG A 74 7.28 -5.92 4.52
C ARG A 74 7.76 -6.12 5.96
N ALA A 75 9.05 -5.90 6.20
CA ALA A 75 9.64 -6.07 7.53
C ALA A 75 9.17 -5.00 8.53
N ASN A 76 8.98 -3.75 8.09
CA ASN A 76 8.75 -2.63 9.01
C ASN A 76 7.30 -2.17 9.14
N ILE A 77 6.42 -2.45 8.16
CA ILE A 77 5.06 -1.87 8.16
C ILE A 77 4.22 -2.30 9.38
N LEU A 78 4.33 -3.57 9.79
CA LEU A 78 3.60 -4.10 10.95
C LEU A 78 4.16 -3.57 12.29
N PRO A 79 5.49 -3.60 12.54
CA PRO A 79 6.07 -2.92 13.69
C PRO A 79 5.72 -1.43 13.79
N LEU A 80 5.76 -0.71 12.66
CA LEU A 80 5.41 0.72 12.63
C LEU A 80 3.94 0.97 12.92
N LEU A 81 3.03 0.07 12.54
CA LEU A 81 1.62 0.16 12.92
C LEU A 81 1.43 0.02 14.44
N ALA A 82 2.19 -0.87 15.08
CA ALA A 82 2.16 -1.06 16.53
C ALA A 82 2.83 0.10 17.30
N ALA A 83 3.89 0.68 16.75
CA ALA A 83 4.63 1.80 17.33
C ALA A 83 4.05 3.18 16.98
N SER A 84 3.00 3.25 16.15
CA SER A 84 2.48 4.53 15.64
C SER A 84 1.93 5.42 16.78
N PRO A 85 2.43 6.65 16.94
CA PRO A 85 2.04 7.55 18.04
C PRO A 85 0.73 8.28 17.77
N SER A 86 0.25 8.30 16.52
CA SER A 86 -0.90 9.11 16.09
C SER A 86 -1.79 8.33 15.12
N ARG A 87 -3.10 8.51 15.27
CA ARG A 87 -4.11 7.95 14.37
C ARG A 87 -3.87 8.36 12.91
N SER A 88 -3.40 9.59 12.67
CA SER A 88 -3.11 10.07 11.32
C SER A 88 -2.02 9.25 10.64
N ILE A 89 -0.93 8.93 11.36
CA ILE A 89 0.17 8.11 10.86
C ILE A 89 -0.32 6.67 10.64
N THR A 90 -1.08 6.12 11.60
CA THR A 90 -1.67 4.77 11.48
C THR A 90 -2.51 4.64 10.22
N VAL A 91 -3.31 5.65 9.86
CA VAL A 91 -4.14 5.64 8.63
C VAL A 91 -3.26 5.64 7.37
N GLN A 92 -2.17 6.40 7.33
CA GLN A 92 -1.28 6.41 6.16
C GLN A 92 -0.55 5.07 5.99
N LEU A 93 -0.08 4.49 7.10
CA LEU A 93 0.56 3.16 7.12
C LEU A 93 -0.43 2.05 6.73
N ALA A 94 -1.67 2.11 7.24
CA ALA A 94 -2.73 1.17 6.89
C ALA A 94 -3.07 1.20 5.39
N ASN A 95 -3.18 2.39 4.81
CA ASN A 95 -3.39 2.54 3.36
C ASN A 95 -2.23 1.95 2.56
N SER A 96 -0.99 2.18 3.00
CA SER A 96 0.21 1.62 2.37
C SER A 96 0.20 0.09 2.45
N LEU A 97 -0.17 -0.48 3.60
CA LEU A 97 -0.32 -1.91 3.81
C LEU A 97 -1.37 -2.50 2.87
N LYS A 98 -2.54 -1.86 2.72
CA LYS A 98 -3.60 -2.32 1.82
C LYS A 98 -3.09 -2.49 0.39
N ASP A 99 -2.35 -1.50 -0.10
CA ASP A 99 -1.80 -1.51 -1.46
C ASP A 99 -0.71 -2.58 -1.61
N ILE A 100 0.20 -2.73 -0.64
CA ILE A 100 1.20 -3.82 -0.61
C ILE A 100 0.51 -5.19 -0.71
N VAL A 101 -0.49 -5.41 0.14
CA VAL A 101 -1.22 -6.66 0.25
C VAL A 101 -1.97 -7.01 -1.03
N ALA A 102 -2.58 -6.01 -1.68
CA ALA A 102 -3.31 -6.20 -2.94
C ALA A 102 -2.43 -6.73 -4.08
N HIS A 103 -1.11 -6.52 -4.00
CA HIS A 103 -0.14 -6.97 -5.00
C HIS A 103 0.64 -8.22 -4.57
N ASP A 104 0.99 -8.38 -3.30
CA ASP A 104 1.92 -9.44 -2.86
C ASP A 104 1.25 -10.76 -2.48
N LEU A 105 0.09 -10.74 -1.81
CA LEU A 105 -0.63 -11.96 -1.44
C LEU A 105 -1.04 -12.86 -2.62
N PRO A 106 -1.60 -12.34 -3.73
CA PRO A 106 -2.02 -13.19 -4.86
C PRO A 106 -0.83 -13.81 -5.60
N ASN A 107 0.34 -13.21 -5.48
CA ASN A 107 1.58 -13.70 -6.07
C ASN A 107 2.40 -14.54 -5.09
N ALA A 108 1.85 -14.87 -3.91
CA ALA A 108 2.51 -15.58 -2.82
C ALA A 108 3.88 -14.97 -2.40
N ARG A 109 4.08 -13.67 -2.61
CA ARG A 109 5.35 -12.98 -2.31
C ARG A 109 5.56 -12.71 -0.82
N TRP A 110 4.52 -12.82 0.00
CA TRP A 110 4.59 -12.58 1.44
C TRP A 110 3.89 -13.70 2.25
N PRO A 111 4.48 -14.91 2.30
CA PRO A 111 3.85 -16.07 2.93
C PRO A 111 3.68 -15.91 4.46
N GLY A 112 4.54 -15.15 5.13
CA GLY A 112 4.51 -14.97 6.59
C GLY A 112 3.56 -13.88 7.12
N LEU A 113 2.84 -13.15 6.24
CA LEU A 113 2.01 -12.01 6.66
C LEU A 113 0.91 -12.43 7.65
N ILE A 114 0.18 -13.49 7.33
CA ILE A 114 -0.98 -13.91 8.13
C ILE A 114 -0.55 -14.40 9.51
N ASP A 115 0.57 -15.10 9.60
CA ASP A 115 1.09 -15.58 10.88
C ASP A 115 1.64 -14.43 11.73
N ALA A 116 2.28 -13.42 11.12
CA ALA A 116 2.67 -12.20 11.82
C ALA A 116 1.45 -11.44 12.37
N ILE A 117 0.36 -11.34 11.61
CA ILE A 117 -0.88 -10.71 12.09
C ILE A 117 -1.48 -11.50 13.27
N LYS A 118 -1.51 -12.84 13.21
CA LYS A 118 -1.97 -13.68 14.32
C LYS A 118 -1.13 -13.45 15.58
N GLN A 119 0.19 -13.37 15.45
CA GLN A 119 1.09 -13.09 16.57
C GLN A 119 0.78 -11.73 17.21
N LEU A 120 0.51 -10.70 16.40
CA LEU A 120 0.09 -9.39 16.89
C LEU A 120 -1.23 -9.43 17.67
N LEU A 121 -2.21 -10.20 17.17
CA LEU A 121 -3.53 -10.33 17.78
C LEU A 121 -3.52 -11.10 19.10
N VAL A 122 -2.63 -12.08 19.24
CA VAL A 122 -2.48 -12.90 20.46
C VAL A 122 -1.51 -12.25 21.47
N SER A 123 -0.86 -11.16 21.09
CA SER A 123 0.06 -10.42 21.97
C SER A 123 -0.65 -9.87 23.21
N GLY A 124 0.07 -9.83 24.33
CA GLY A 124 -0.42 -9.21 25.58
C GLY A 124 -0.37 -7.67 25.58
N ASP A 125 0.23 -7.03 24.57
CA ASP A 125 0.29 -5.57 24.46
C ASP A 125 -0.85 -5.05 23.57
N ILE A 126 -1.66 -4.16 24.13
CA ILE A 126 -2.80 -3.53 23.46
C ILE A 126 -2.43 -2.86 22.13
N ARG A 127 -1.22 -2.30 22.02
CA ARG A 127 -0.75 -1.65 20.79
C ARG A 127 -0.52 -2.66 19.68
N HIS A 128 0.00 -3.84 20.02
CA HIS A 128 0.18 -4.94 19.08
C HIS A 128 -1.17 -5.50 18.64
N VAL A 129 -2.11 -5.69 19.57
CA VAL A 129 -3.47 -6.15 19.24
C VAL A 129 -4.18 -5.16 18.32
N GLN A 130 -4.09 -3.86 18.62
CA GLN A 130 -4.65 -2.80 17.77
C GLN A 130 -4.05 -2.83 16.36
N ALA A 131 -2.72 -2.96 16.24
CA ALA A 131 -2.05 -3.10 14.95
C ALA A 131 -2.50 -4.35 14.20
N GLY A 132 -2.66 -5.48 14.89
CA GLY A 132 -3.19 -6.71 14.33
C GLY A 132 -4.61 -6.56 13.78
N CYS A 133 -5.48 -5.84 14.49
CA CYS A 133 -6.85 -5.53 14.04
C CYS A 133 -6.84 -4.65 12.78
N VAL A 134 -6.03 -3.59 12.76
CA VAL A 134 -5.88 -2.71 11.59
C VAL A 134 -5.33 -3.49 10.39
N ALA A 135 -4.29 -4.30 10.59
CA ALA A 135 -3.71 -5.11 9.54
C ALA A 135 -4.71 -6.12 8.96
N SER A 136 -5.46 -6.80 9.83
CA SER A 136 -6.53 -7.73 9.41
C SER A 136 -7.60 -7.04 8.57
N LEU A 137 -8.04 -5.85 8.98
CA LEU A 137 -9.03 -5.08 8.24
C LEU A 137 -8.53 -4.69 6.84
N GLU A 138 -7.27 -4.25 6.73
CA GLU A 138 -6.72 -3.85 5.44
C GLU A 138 -6.47 -5.03 4.50
N VAL A 139 -6.12 -6.21 5.04
CA VAL A 139 -6.07 -7.46 4.26
C VAL A 139 -7.45 -7.76 3.66
N VAL A 140 -8.52 -7.73 4.47
CA VAL A 140 -9.89 -7.97 3.98
C VAL A 140 -10.28 -6.93 2.92
N ARG A 141 -9.95 -5.65 3.14
CA ARG A 141 -10.23 -4.56 2.19
C ARG A 141 -9.51 -4.73 0.86
N ALA A 142 -8.26 -5.17 0.88
CA ALA A 142 -7.46 -5.43 -0.32
C ALA A 142 -8.11 -6.50 -1.21
N PHE A 143 -8.58 -7.60 -0.61
CA PHE A 143 -9.26 -8.66 -1.36
C PHE A 143 -10.67 -8.28 -1.83
N ARG A 144 -11.45 -7.54 -1.02
CA ARG A 144 -12.80 -7.13 -1.39
C ARG A 144 -12.82 -6.24 -2.64
N PHE A 145 -11.80 -5.40 -2.82
CA PHE A 145 -11.72 -4.50 -3.98
C PHE A 145 -11.44 -5.25 -5.29
N ARG A 146 -10.74 -6.39 -5.25
CA ARG A 146 -10.50 -7.22 -6.43
C ARG A 146 -11.73 -7.94 -6.94
N GLN A 147 -12.59 -8.45 -6.06
CA GLN A 147 -13.79 -9.19 -6.48
C GLN A 147 -14.75 -8.35 -7.35
N LYS A 148 -14.65 -7.02 -7.30
CA LYS A 148 -15.48 -6.13 -8.13
C LYS A 148 -14.99 -5.98 -9.58
N ALA A 149 -13.76 -6.35 -9.91
CA ALA A 149 -13.20 -6.15 -11.25
C ALA A 149 -13.66 -7.19 -12.30
N ASP A 150 -14.23 -8.33 -11.87
CA ASP A 150 -14.66 -9.43 -12.75
C ASP A 150 -16.17 -9.71 -12.73
N VAL A 151 -17.02 -8.71 -12.44
CA VAL A 151 -18.48 -8.88 -12.51
C VAL A 151 -19.06 -8.12 -13.71
N LEU A 152 -18.54 -8.43 -14.91
CA LEU A 152 -19.34 -8.33 -16.12
C LEU A 152 -19.40 -9.74 -16.72
N PRO A 153 -20.58 -10.37 -16.73
CA PRO A 153 -20.71 -11.69 -17.31
C PRO A 153 -20.30 -11.68 -18.79
N PRO A 154 -19.66 -12.75 -19.31
CA PRO A 154 -19.18 -12.81 -20.70
C PRO A 154 -20.29 -12.66 -21.76
N TRP A 155 -21.57 -12.76 -21.36
CA TRP A 155 -22.73 -12.57 -22.22
C TRP A 155 -23.23 -11.11 -22.33
N TRP A 156 -22.71 -10.18 -21.51
CA TRP A 156 -23.15 -8.78 -21.52
C TRP A 156 -22.94 -8.03 -22.85
N PRO A 157 -21.83 -8.23 -23.60
CA PRO A 157 -21.65 -7.59 -24.90
C PRO A 157 -22.72 -8.00 -25.92
N SER A 158 -23.19 -9.25 -25.83
CA SER A 158 -24.18 -9.85 -26.74
C SER A 158 -25.57 -9.21 -26.58
N CYS A 159 -25.91 -8.73 -25.38
CA CYS A 159 -27.17 -8.03 -25.13
C CYS A 159 -27.21 -6.64 -25.80
N PHE A 160 -26.07 -5.98 -26.00
CA PHE A 160 -26.03 -4.67 -26.65
C PHE A 160 -26.29 -4.79 -28.16
N GLN A 161 -25.81 -5.85 -28.81
CA GLN A 161 -26.07 -6.13 -30.24
C GLN A 161 -27.54 -6.47 -30.54
N LEU A 162 -28.22 -7.23 -29.68
CA LEU A 162 -29.64 -7.56 -29.84
C LEU A 162 -30.55 -6.31 -29.79
N SER A 163 -30.16 -5.28 -29.04
CA SER A 163 -30.93 -4.03 -28.95
C SER A 163 -30.86 -3.15 -30.21
N SER A 164 -29.79 -3.28 -31.01
CA SER A 164 -29.66 -2.56 -32.30
C SER A 164 -30.43 -3.23 -33.43
N GLU A 165 -30.63 -4.55 -33.41
CA GLU A 165 -31.40 -5.27 -34.44
C GLU A 165 -32.92 -5.09 -34.29
N LEU A 166 -33.42 -4.89 -33.06
CA LEU A 166 -34.84 -4.64 -32.80
C LEU A 166 -35.29 -3.20 -33.08
N ARG A 167 -34.37 -2.28 -33.41
CA ARG A 167 -34.69 -0.88 -33.75
C ARG A 167 -34.94 -0.66 -35.26
N HIS A 168 -34.69 -1.67 -36.09
CA HIS A 168 -34.80 -1.59 -37.56
C HIS A 168 -35.82 -2.58 -38.16
N ARG A 169 -36.76 -3.09 -37.35
CA ARG A 169 -37.99 -3.76 -37.81
C ARG A 169 -39.19 -3.03 -37.24
#